data_AF-A0A3S4EPN1-F1
#
_entry.id   AF-A0A3S4EPN1-F1
#
_cell.length_a   1.000
_cell.length_b   1.000
_cell.length_c   1.000
_cell.angle_alpha   90.00
_cell.angle_beta   90.00
_cell.angle_gamma   90.00
#
_symmetry.space_group_name_H-M   'P 1'
#
loop_
_entity.id
_entity.type
_entity.pdbx_description
1 polymer ?
#
loop_
_entity_poly.entity_id
_entity_poly.type
_entity_poly.pdbx_seq_one_letter_code
_entity_poly.pdbx_strand_id
1 'polypeptide(L)'
;MQKQAELYRGKAKTVYSTENPDLLVLEFRNDTSAGDGARIEQFDRKGMVNNKFNHFIMTKLAEAGIPTQMERLLSDTECLVKKLEMVPVECVVRNRAAGSLVKRLGVEEGMELNPPIFDLFLKTTRCTTRW
;
A
#
# COMPACT_ATOMS: atom_id res chain seq x y z
N MET A 1 8.00 -13.91 17.27
CA MET A 1 7.03 -13.92 16.15
C MET A 1 7.78 -14.23 14.87
N GLN A 2 7.46 -15.34 14.24
CA GLN A 2 8.15 -15.86 13.05
C GLN A 2 7.13 -16.14 11.94
N LYS A 3 7.57 -16.01 10.68
CA LYS A 3 6.78 -16.40 9.50
C LYS A 3 6.52 -17.91 9.53
N GLN A 4 5.28 -18.34 9.29
CA GLN A 4 4.95 -19.76 9.12
C GLN A 4 4.78 -20.12 7.64
N ALA A 5 3.66 -19.73 7.01
CA ALA A 5 3.35 -20.06 5.62
C ALA A 5 3.07 -18.80 4.81
N GLU A 6 3.50 -18.78 3.55
CA GLU A 6 3.11 -17.74 2.59
C GLU A 6 1.62 -17.91 2.24
N LEU A 7 0.82 -16.87 2.48
CA LEU A 7 -0.61 -16.88 2.18
C LEU A 7 -0.88 -16.36 0.77
N TYR A 8 -0.30 -15.20 0.43
CA TYR A 8 -0.39 -14.65 -0.91
C TYR A 8 0.72 -13.65 -1.20
N ARG A 9 0.99 -13.49 -2.50
CA ARG A 9 1.99 -12.57 -3.03
C ARG A 9 1.34 -11.50 -3.89
N GLY A 10 1.33 -10.26 -3.40
CA GLY A 10 0.92 -9.09 -4.19
C GLY A 10 2.03 -8.62 -5.13
N LYS A 11 1.86 -7.46 -5.77
CA LYS A 11 2.89 -6.87 -6.67
C LYS A 11 4.17 -6.38 -5.95
N ALA A 12 4.06 -6.00 -4.67
CA ALA A 12 5.18 -5.38 -3.92
C ALA A 12 5.38 -5.94 -2.50
N LYS A 13 4.47 -6.78 -2.02
CA LYS A 13 4.47 -7.33 -0.65
C LYS A 13 4.08 -8.80 -0.66
N THR A 14 4.72 -9.59 0.20
CA THR A 14 4.32 -10.97 0.49
C THR A 14 3.68 -11.00 1.87
N VAL A 15 2.62 -11.79 2.02
CA VAL A 15 1.90 -11.93 3.29
C VAL A 15 2.09 -13.34 3.82
N TYR A 16 2.50 -13.43 5.08
CA TYR A 16 2.74 -14.70 5.77
C TYR A 16 1.84 -14.83 6.99
N SER A 17 1.40 -16.05 7.27
CA SER A 17 0.77 -16.40 8.54
C SER A 17 1.78 -16.42 9.69
N THR A 18 1.26 -16.34 10.91
CA THR A 18 2.01 -16.55 12.15
C THR A 18 1.33 -17.62 12.99
N GLU A 19 1.95 -17.98 14.11
CA GLU A 19 1.34 -18.84 15.13
C GLU A 19 0.07 -18.24 15.75
N ASN A 20 -0.09 -16.91 15.71
CA ASN A 20 -1.31 -16.24 16.14
C ASN A 20 -2.23 -16.04 14.92
N PRO A 21 -3.48 -16.58 14.94
CA PRO A 21 -4.39 -16.52 13.80
C PRO A 21 -4.86 -15.10 13.45
N ASP A 22 -4.73 -14.15 14.38
CA ASP A 22 -5.14 -12.75 14.23
C ASP A 22 -3.99 -11.84 13.79
N LEU A 23 -2.79 -12.39 13.57
CA LEU A 23 -1.60 -11.64 13.20
C LEU A 23 -0.94 -12.20 11.93
N LEU A 24 -0.44 -11.29 11.10
CA LEU A 24 0.25 -11.58 9.85
C LEU A 24 1.61 -10.90 9.82
N VAL A 25 2.54 -11.44 9.03
CA VAL A 25 3.79 -10.76 8.68
C VAL A 25 3.70 -10.26 7.25
N LEU A 26 3.96 -8.97 7.06
CA LEU A 26 4.14 -8.37 5.74
C LEU A 26 5.63 -8.21 5.45
N GLU A 27 6.09 -8.81 4.35
CA GLU A 27 7.43 -8.60 3.81
C GLU A 27 7.37 -7.66 2.60
N PHE A 28 8.06 -6.53 2.71
CA PHE A 28 8.21 -5.54 1.64
C PHE A 28 9.38 -5.92 0.75
N ARG A 29 9.10 -6.14 -0.54
CA ARG A 29 10.08 -6.61 -1.51
C ARG A 29 10.64 -5.46 -2.35
N ASN A 30 11.81 -5.71 -2.93
CA ASN A 30 12.53 -4.79 -3.82
C ASN A 30 11.95 -4.75 -5.26
N ASP A 31 11.01 -5.63 -5.59
CA ASP A 31 10.36 -5.66 -6.89
C ASP A 31 9.47 -4.43 -7.10
N THR A 32 9.62 -3.79 -8.25
CA THR A 32 8.76 -2.71 -8.70
C THR A 32 8.14 -3.11 -10.01
N SER A 33 6.81 -3.06 -10.07
CA SER A 33 6.04 -3.27 -11.29
C SER A 33 5.55 -1.92 -11.81
N ALA A 34 6.01 -1.50 -12.99
CA ALA A 34 5.42 -0.39 -13.73
C ALA A 34 4.56 -0.93 -14.89
N GLY A 35 3.52 -0.17 -15.29
CA GLY A 35 2.65 -0.55 -16.41
C GLY A 35 1.97 -1.90 -16.21
N ASP A 36 1.21 -2.06 -15.12
CA ASP A 36 0.48 -3.28 -14.77
C ASP A 36 1.27 -4.58 -14.55
N GLY A 37 2.60 -4.52 -14.50
CA GLY A 37 3.45 -5.71 -14.37
C GLY A 37 4.19 -6.06 -15.66
N ALA A 38 4.06 -5.22 -16.69
CA ALA A 38 4.81 -5.37 -17.93
C ALA A 38 6.33 -5.16 -17.75
N ARG A 39 6.76 -4.45 -16.70
CA ARG A 39 8.18 -4.31 -16.33
C ARG A 39 8.37 -4.63 -14.86
N ILE A 40 9.18 -5.65 -14.58
CA ILE A 40 9.64 -5.99 -13.23
C ILE A 40 11.09 -5.54 -13.13
N GLU A 41 11.33 -4.50 -12.35
CA GLU A 41 12.66 -4.01 -12.02
C GLU A 41 12.91 -4.24 -10.53
N GLN A 42 14.15 -4.59 -10.16
CA GLN A 42 14.55 -4.68 -8.76
C GLN A 42 15.31 -3.41 -8.39
N PHE A 43 14.79 -2.72 -7.37
CA PHE A 43 15.45 -1.56 -6.80
C PHE A 43 15.98 -1.91 -5.43
N ASP A 44 17.30 -1.89 -5.28
CA ASP A 44 17.93 -2.14 -4.00
C ASP A 44 17.39 -1.21 -2.92
N ARG A 45 17.24 -1.76 -1.71
CA ARG A 45 16.75 -1.06 -0.51
C ARG A 45 15.27 -0.61 -0.59
N LYS A 46 14.57 -0.76 -1.71
CA LYS A 46 13.16 -0.33 -1.87
C LYS A 46 12.22 -1.01 -0.88
N GLY A 47 12.41 -2.30 -0.60
CA GLY A 47 11.64 -3.02 0.42
C GLY A 47 11.86 -2.44 1.81
N MET A 48 13.13 -2.24 2.19
CA MET A 48 13.51 -1.71 3.49
C MET A 48 13.00 -0.28 3.72
N VAL A 49 13.19 0.59 2.74
CA VAL A 49 12.71 1.98 2.80
C VAL A 49 11.19 2.02 2.97
N ASN A 50 10.45 1.25 2.16
CA ASN A 50 8.99 1.24 2.24
C ASN A 50 8.47 0.66 3.56
N ASN A 51 9.12 -0.37 4.11
CA ASN A 51 8.72 -0.95 5.40
C ASN A 51 8.88 0.08 6.54
N LYS A 52 10.05 0.72 6.63
CA LYS A 52 10.32 1.75 7.64
C LYS A 52 9.45 2.99 7.46
N PHE A 53 9.26 3.44 6.22
CA PHE A 53 8.40 4.58 5.90
C PHE A 53 6.94 4.29 6.25
N ASN A 54 6.43 3.12 5.88
CA ASN A 54 5.08 2.69 6.24
C ASN A 54 4.89 2.64 7.76
N HIS A 55 5.86 2.08 8.50
CA HIS A 55 5.80 2.06 9.96
C HIS A 55 5.75 3.49 10.54
N PHE A 56 6.61 4.40 10.08
CA PHE A 56 6.61 5.79 10.53
C PHE A 56 5.25 6.48 10.33
N ILE A 57 4.67 6.38 9.12
CA ILE A 57 3.38 7.02 8.81
C ILE A 57 2.25 6.39 9.63
N MET A 58 2.19 5.05 9.70
CA MET A 58 1.15 4.36 10.48
C MET A 58 1.21 4.71 11.96
N THR A 59 2.42 4.85 12.53
CA THR A 59 2.60 5.32 13.91
C THR A 59 2.08 6.74 14.09
N LYS A 60 2.37 7.67 13.16
CA LYS A 60 1.84 9.04 13.21
C LYS A 60 0.32 9.10 13.11
N LEU A 61 -0.29 8.24 12.29
CA LEU A 61 -1.75 8.14 12.20
C LEU A 61 -2.34 7.59 13.51
N ALA A 62 -1.72 6.57 14.11
CA ALA A 62 -2.16 6.01 15.39
C ALA A 62 -2.04 7.02 16.54
N GLU A 63 -0.93 7.79 16.60
CA GLU A 63 -0.75 8.89 17.55
C GLU A 63 -1.85 9.97 17.40
N ALA A 64 -2.35 10.18 16.18
CA ALA A 64 -3.48 11.07 15.89
C ALA A 64 -4.87 10.46 16.15
N GLY A 65 -4.94 9.24 16.70
CA GLY A 65 -6.19 8.55 17.05
C GLY A 65 -6.81 7.73 15.91
N ILE A 66 -6.13 7.56 14.78
CA ILE A 66 -6.62 6.78 13.64
C ILE A 66 -6.23 5.31 13.85
N PRO A 67 -7.17 4.36 13.89
CA PRO A 67 -6.85 2.95 14.05
C PRO A 67 -6.09 2.42 12.84
N THR A 68 -4.98 1.73 13.09
CA THR A 68 -4.16 1.09 12.04
C THR A 68 -3.94 -0.40 12.31
N GLN A 69 -3.48 -1.11 11.29
CA GLN A 69 -3.10 -2.52 11.40
C GLN A 69 -1.73 -2.75 12.06
N MET A 70 -0.92 -1.70 12.27
CA MET A 70 0.49 -1.83 12.61
C MET A 70 0.68 -2.29 14.06
N GLU A 71 1.43 -3.37 14.26
CA GLU A 71 1.87 -3.81 15.59
C GLU A 71 3.31 -3.36 15.87
N ARG A 72 4.27 -3.81 15.04
CA ARG A 72 5.69 -3.44 15.13
C ARG A 72 6.49 -3.88 13.90
N LEU A 73 7.69 -3.35 13.75
CA LEU A 73 8.70 -3.91 12.83
C LEU A 73 9.26 -5.22 13.39
N LEU A 74 9.61 -6.14 12.48
CA LEU A 74 10.32 -7.40 12.81
C LEU A 74 11.75 -7.40 12.26
N SER A 75 11.96 -6.74 11.12
CA SER A 75 13.26 -6.59 10.48
C SER A 75 13.26 -5.34 9.60
N ASP A 76 14.33 -5.14 8.84
CA ASP A 76 14.42 -4.05 7.87
C ASP A 76 13.30 -4.10 6.82
N THR A 77 12.87 -5.28 6.41
CA THR A 77 11.87 -5.48 5.34
C THR A 77 10.54 -6.05 5.82
N GLU A 78 10.44 -6.44 7.10
CA GLU A 78 9.25 -7.10 7.64
C GLU A 78 8.59 -6.33 8.78
N CYS A 79 7.26 -6.41 8.85
CA CYS A 79 6.47 -5.91 9.97
C CYS A 79 5.37 -6.90 10.34
N LEU A 80 5.00 -6.88 11.62
CA LEU A 80 3.85 -7.60 12.17
C LEU A 80 2.62 -6.68 12.12
N VAL A 81 1.51 -7.24 11.64
CA VAL A 81 0.24 -6.50 11.49
C VAL A 81 -0.95 -7.34 11.95
N LYS A 82 -2.05 -6.68 12.30
CA LYS A 82 -3.35 -7.29 12.50
C LYS A 82 -3.87 -7.90 11.20
N LYS A 83 -4.42 -9.11 11.28
CA LYS A 83 -5.15 -9.73 10.18
C LYS A 83 -6.47 -8.97 9.98
N LEU A 84 -6.72 -8.51 8.75
CA LEU A 84 -7.92 -7.77 8.38
C LEU A 84 -8.62 -8.43 7.21
N GLU A 85 -9.95 -8.36 7.20
CA GLU A 85 -10.75 -8.57 6.00
C GLU A 85 -10.74 -7.29 5.18
N MET A 86 -10.01 -7.30 4.07
CA MET A 86 -9.81 -6.10 3.26
C MET A 86 -11.07 -5.77 2.44
N VAL A 87 -11.66 -4.59 2.68
CA VAL A 87 -12.68 -4.03 1.78
C VAL A 87 -12.04 -3.80 0.40
N PRO A 88 -12.64 -4.30 -0.71
CA PRO A 88 -12.00 -4.29 -2.03
C PRO A 88 -12.13 -2.92 -2.74
N VAL A 89 -11.90 -1.82 -2.03
CA VAL A 89 -12.03 -0.45 -2.53
C VAL A 89 -10.75 0.32 -2.21
N GLU A 90 -10.18 0.96 -3.24
CA GLU A 90 -9.08 1.91 -3.08
C GLU A 90 -9.67 3.32 -2.88
N CYS A 91 -9.39 3.91 -1.72
CA CYS A 91 -9.80 5.27 -1.37
C CYS A 91 -8.67 6.24 -1.67
N VAL A 92 -8.91 7.27 -2.50
CA VAL A 92 -7.88 8.23 -2.88
C VAL A 92 -8.32 9.67 -2.65
N VAL A 93 -7.50 10.37 -1.88
CA VAL A 93 -7.63 11.81 -1.61
C VAL A 93 -6.69 12.57 -2.54
N ARG A 94 -7.19 13.65 -3.15
CA ARG A 94 -6.42 14.51 -4.04
C ARG A 94 -6.51 15.96 -3.58
N ASN A 95 -5.37 16.53 -3.21
CA ASN A 95 -5.24 17.96 -2.91
C ASN A 95 -4.91 18.79 -4.17
N ARG A 96 -4.32 18.15 -5.18
CA ARG A 96 -3.97 18.76 -6.48
C ARG A 96 -4.27 17.79 -7.62
N ALA A 97 -4.54 18.33 -8.81
CA ALA A 97 -4.76 17.53 -10.00
C ALA A 97 -3.47 16.87 -10.49
N ALA A 98 -3.50 15.54 -10.64
CA ALA A 98 -2.38 14.75 -11.17
C ALA A 98 -2.86 13.39 -11.68
N GLY A 99 -2.01 12.72 -12.47
CA GLY A 99 -2.21 11.34 -12.91
C GLY A 99 -3.54 11.11 -13.64
N SER A 100 -4.25 10.02 -13.28
CA SER A 100 -5.55 9.67 -13.87
C SER A 100 -6.60 10.78 -13.84
N LEU A 101 -6.55 11.72 -12.89
CA LEU A 101 -7.54 12.82 -12.84
C LEU A 101 -7.37 13.76 -14.03
N VAL A 102 -6.12 14.16 -14.31
CA VAL A 102 -5.77 15.04 -15.45
C VAL A 102 -6.17 14.37 -16.77
N LYS A 103 -5.88 13.07 -16.93
CA LYS A 103 -6.26 12.32 -18.13
C LYS A 103 -7.78 12.19 -18.31
N ARG A 104 -8.53 11.98 -17.22
CA ARG A 104 -9.98 11.77 -17.26
C ARG A 104 -10.77 13.05 -17.52
N LEU A 105 -10.32 14.17 -16.94
CA LEU A 105 -11.09 15.42 -16.93
C LEU A 105 -10.47 16.52 -17.80
N GLY A 106 -9.24 16.35 -18.28
CA GLY A 106 -8.54 17.36 -19.08
C GLY A 106 -8.17 18.63 -18.29
N VAL A 107 -8.16 18.56 -16.96
CA VAL A 107 -7.74 19.67 -16.10
C VAL A 107 -6.23 19.83 -16.09
N GLU A 108 -5.74 21.02 -15.78
CA GLU A 108 -4.30 21.30 -15.70
C GLU A 108 -3.64 20.54 -14.55
N GLU A 109 -2.47 19.94 -14.80
CA GLU A 109 -1.68 19.28 -13.76
C GLU A 109 -1.16 20.29 -12.74
N GLY A 110 -1.26 19.96 -11.45
CA GLY A 110 -0.86 20.82 -10.34
C GLY A 110 -1.94 21.78 -9.84
N MET A 111 -3.08 21.89 -10.55
CA MET A 111 -4.25 22.67 -10.14
C MET A 111 -4.69 22.28 -8.72
N GLU A 112 -4.89 23.27 -7.84
CA GLU A 112 -5.35 23.05 -6.48
C GLU A 112 -6.84 22.67 -6.43
N LEU A 113 -7.18 21.71 -5.56
CA LEU A 113 -8.54 21.18 -5.42
C LEU A 113 -9.08 21.56 -4.04
N ASN A 114 -10.04 22.48 -4.01
CA ASN A 114 -10.66 22.96 -2.78
C ASN A 114 -12.20 22.89 -2.87
N PRO A 115 -12.87 21.99 -2.12
CA PRO A 115 -12.29 21.03 -1.17
C PRO A 115 -11.49 19.92 -1.87
N PRO A 116 -10.65 19.15 -1.14
CA PRO A 116 -9.97 17.99 -1.69
C PRO A 116 -10.97 16.99 -2.29
N ILE A 117 -10.60 16.39 -3.42
CA ILE A 117 -11.43 15.38 -4.09
C ILE A 117 -11.19 14.00 -3.45
N PHE A 118 -12.27 13.23 -3.31
CA PHE A 118 -12.25 11.86 -2.82
C PHE A 118 -12.79 10.89 -3.89
N ASP A 119 -11.89 10.08 -4.46
CA ASP A 119 -12.25 9.05 -5.43
C ASP A 119 -12.32 7.66 -4.77
N LEU A 120 -13.25 6.82 -5.25
CA LEU A 120 -13.33 5.40 -4.92
C LEU A 120 -13.10 4.55 -6.17
N PHE A 121 -12.20 3.57 -6.08
CA PHE A 121 -11.92 2.62 -7.16
C PHE A 121 -12.10 1.17 -6.69
N LEU A 122 -12.77 0.34 -7.48
CA LEU A 122 -12.87 -1.09 -7.21
C LEU A 122 -11.50 -1.76 -7.42
N LYS A 123 -11.01 -2.46 -6.39
CA LYS A 123 -9.76 -3.21 -6.47
C LYS A 123 -9.97 -4.53 -7.24
N THR A 124 -9.79 -4.49 -8.55
CA THR A 124 -9.90 -5.67 -9.44
C THR A 124 -8.66 -5.84 -10.32
N THR A 125 -8.39 -7.07 -10.77
CA THR A 125 -7.34 -7.41 -11.75
C THR A 125 -7.79 -7.20 -13.19
N ARG A 126 -9.10 -7.03 -13.43
CA ARG A 126 -9.70 -7.02 -14.77
C ARG A 126 -9.88 -5.62 -15.39
N CYS A 127 -9.82 -4.57 -14.59
CA CYS A 127 -10.02 -3.19 -15.05
C CYS A 127 -8.66 -2.47 -15.14
N THR A 128 -8.31 -2.07 -16.37
CA THR A 128 -7.00 -1.58 -16.82
C THR A 128 -6.77 -0.09 -16.61
N THR A 129 -7.75 0.64 -16.07
CA THR A 129 -7.60 2.05 -15.70
C THR A 129 -7.07 2.15 -14.26
N ARG A 130 -5.82 1.73 -14.07
CA ARG A 130 -5.04 2.02 -12.85
C ARG A 130 -4.12 3.21 -13.11
N TRP A 131 -4.31 4.27 -12.31
CA TRP A 131 -3.42 5.41 -12.02
C TRP A 131 -2.70 6.10 -13.19
#